data_AF-A0ABD3HX51-F1
#
_entry.id   AF-A0ABD3HX51-F1
#
_cell.length_a   1.000
_cell.length_b   1.000
_cell.length_c   1.000
_cell.angle_alpha   90.00
_cell.angle_beta   90.00
_cell.angle_gamma   90.00
#
_symmetry.space_group_name_H-M   'P 1'
#
loop_
_entity.id
_entity.type
_entity.pdbx_description
1 polymer ?
#
loop_
_entity_poly.entity_id
_entity_poly.type
_entity_poly.pdbx_seq_one_letter_code
_entity_poly.pdbx_strand_id
1 'polypeptide(L)'
;MEDPVREAIPVLKKLVNRPTYKSLADTLRQYFTEDVAFYHIYGNVRPSKGLSVYIPVFQLMLLLVNYQDVEVHDLVYDEKKNLMVIRMTVRTKPWIFRWRTLNLTLLTELEFRDTVDENSGKVLKKIKVQRDYFLRSPLLQLIPVVGDLYDSDKLWYIVGEVSTTAIGFIVHAYNLLVPAKLRGAAFEFWREFLQVPLNEQYGVSMYKAME
;
A
#
# COMPACT_ATOMS: atom_id res chain seq x y z
N MET A 1 -13.85 7.73 8.53
CA MET A 1 -14.64 8.40 7.47
C MET A 1 -16.04 8.58 8.01
N GLU A 2 -16.52 9.82 8.03
CA GLU A 2 -17.93 10.12 8.28
C GLU A 2 -18.76 9.87 7.01
N ASP A 3 -18.21 10.25 5.84
CA ASP A 3 -18.79 10.03 4.51
C ASP A 3 -17.77 9.27 3.63
N PRO A 4 -17.87 7.93 3.53
CA PRO A 4 -16.95 7.14 2.72
C PRO A 4 -16.91 7.56 1.25
N VAL A 5 -18.06 7.92 0.65
CA VAL A 5 -18.15 8.25 -0.78
C VAL A 5 -17.36 9.51 -1.09
N ARG A 6 -17.46 10.53 -0.23
CA ARG A 6 -16.71 11.78 -0.39
C ARG A 6 -15.25 11.68 0.03
N GLU A 7 -14.95 10.87 1.05
CA GLU A 7 -13.61 10.81 1.65
C GLU A 7 -12.67 9.77 1.02
N ALA A 8 -13.18 8.72 0.37
CA ALA A 8 -12.34 7.64 -0.15
C ALA A 8 -11.33 8.12 -1.20
N ILE A 9 -11.73 8.96 -2.16
CA ILE A 9 -10.83 9.46 -3.20
C ILE A 9 -9.68 10.30 -2.61
N PRO A 10 -9.93 11.29 -1.72
CA PRO A 10 -8.87 11.97 -0.99
C PRO A 10 -7.92 11.03 -0.25
N VAL A 11 -8.44 9.99 0.41
CA VAL A 11 -7.62 9.01 1.13
C VAL A 11 -6.74 8.19 0.18
N LEU A 12 -7.28 7.70 -0.93
CA LEU A 12 -6.50 7.01 -1.96
C LEU A 12 -5.40 7.90 -2.52
N LYS A 13 -5.69 9.17 -2.81
CA LYS A 13 -4.68 10.13 -3.25
C LYS A 13 -3.57 10.32 -2.21
N LYS A 14 -3.88 10.39 -0.92
CA LYS A 14 -2.86 10.44 0.15
C LYS A 14 -1.98 9.19 0.19
N LEU A 15 -2.51 8.03 -0.20
CA LEU A 15 -1.77 6.76 -0.20
C LEU A 15 -0.94 6.53 -1.47
N VAL A 16 -1.28 7.18 -2.59
CA VAL A 16 -0.73 6.84 -3.92
C VAL A 16 -0.12 8.04 -4.66
N ASN A 17 -0.62 9.26 -4.49
CA ASN A 17 -0.06 10.44 -5.16
C ASN A 17 1.21 10.92 -4.44
N ARG A 18 2.34 10.32 -4.81
CA ARG A 18 3.69 10.64 -4.30
C ARG A 18 3.74 10.72 -2.78
N PRO A 19 3.27 9.69 -2.05
CA PRO A 19 3.23 9.73 -0.60
C PRO A 19 4.65 9.75 -0.03
N THR A 20 4.77 10.29 1.18
CA THR A 20 5.94 10.08 2.03
C THR A 20 5.73 8.87 2.94
N TYR A 21 6.81 8.25 3.42
CA TYR A 21 6.70 7.16 4.40
C TYR A 21 5.87 7.53 5.63
N LYS A 22 6.03 8.77 6.11
CA LYS A 22 5.28 9.30 7.25
C LYS A 22 3.81 9.54 6.91
N SER A 23 3.52 10.29 5.83
CA SER A 23 2.13 10.58 5.44
C SER A 23 1.34 9.32 5.10
N LEU A 24 1.99 8.33 4.49
CA LEU A 24 1.40 7.01 4.25
C LEU A 24 1.07 6.31 5.58
N ALA A 25 2.01 6.25 6.52
CA ALA A 25 1.77 5.61 7.82
C ALA A 25 0.67 6.32 8.62
N ASP A 26 0.65 7.65 8.61
CA ASP A 26 -0.36 8.45 9.31
C ASP A 26 -1.74 8.27 8.68
N THR A 27 -1.82 8.23 7.34
CA THR A 27 -3.07 7.93 6.63
C THR A 27 -3.56 6.53 6.95
N LEU A 28 -2.69 5.52 6.98
CA LEU A 28 -3.05 4.16 7.36
C LEU A 28 -3.60 4.10 8.79
N ARG A 29 -2.93 4.72 9.78
CA ARG A 29 -3.41 4.78 11.17
C ARG A 29 -4.76 5.47 11.32
N GLN A 30 -5.00 6.53 10.54
CA GLN A 30 -6.22 7.29 10.62
C GLN A 30 -7.42 6.52 10.05
N TYR A 31 -7.24 5.88 8.89
CA TYR A 31 -8.36 5.36 8.10
C TYR A 31 -8.53 3.83 8.15
N PHE A 32 -7.56 3.09 8.67
CA PHE A 32 -7.63 1.62 8.76
C PHE A 32 -7.79 1.16 10.21
N THR A 33 -8.46 0.02 10.40
CA THR A 33 -8.53 -0.65 11.69
C THR A 33 -7.19 -1.29 12.04
N GLU A 34 -6.85 -1.36 13.31
CA GLU A 34 -5.61 -1.99 13.78
C GLU A 34 -5.46 -3.45 13.36
N ASP A 35 -6.56 -4.15 13.13
CA ASP A 35 -6.60 -5.55 12.73
C ASP A 35 -6.94 -5.74 11.24
N VAL A 36 -6.62 -4.75 10.39
CA VAL A 36 -6.91 -4.79 8.95
C VAL A 36 -6.43 -6.09 8.28
N ALA A 37 -7.26 -6.65 7.40
CA ALA A 37 -6.85 -7.67 6.44
C ALA A 37 -6.59 -7.05 5.07
N PHE A 38 -5.53 -7.47 4.41
CA PHE A 38 -5.17 -7.00 3.07
C PHE A 38 -4.87 -8.16 2.16
N TYR A 39 -5.47 -8.12 0.98
CA TYR A 39 -5.32 -9.13 -0.04
C TYR A 39 -4.94 -8.45 -1.34
N HIS A 40 -3.69 -8.65 -1.75
CA HIS A 40 -3.13 -8.06 -2.95
C HIS A 40 -2.20 -9.06 -3.62
N ILE A 41 -2.10 -8.95 -4.94
CA ILE A 41 -1.36 -9.91 -5.79
C ILE A 41 0.12 -10.08 -5.38
N TYR A 42 0.72 -9.02 -4.84
CA TYR A 42 2.13 -8.99 -4.41
C TYR A 42 2.32 -9.26 -2.91
N GLY A 43 1.25 -9.38 -2.13
CA GLY A 43 1.37 -9.65 -0.71
C GLY A 43 0.03 -9.61 0.01
N ASN A 44 -0.16 -10.58 0.91
CA ASN A 44 -1.32 -10.66 1.79
C ASN A 44 -0.92 -10.31 3.23
N VAL A 45 -1.73 -9.54 3.93
CA VAL A 45 -1.57 -9.31 5.37
C VAL A 45 -2.80 -9.87 6.05
N ARG A 46 -2.59 -10.94 6.84
CA ARG A 46 -3.64 -11.48 7.71
C ARG A 46 -3.87 -10.51 8.87
N PRO A 47 -5.10 -10.46 9.43
CA PRO A 47 -5.37 -9.69 10.63
C PRO A 47 -4.32 -9.94 11.72
N SER A 48 -3.57 -8.89 12.06
CA SER A 48 -2.61 -8.90 13.16
C SER A 48 -3.01 -7.84 14.19
N LYS A 49 -2.56 -7.96 15.44
CA LYS A 49 -2.79 -6.90 16.43
C LYS A 49 -1.94 -5.67 16.04
N GLY A 50 -2.59 -4.61 15.59
CA GLY A 50 -1.94 -3.38 15.16
C GLY A 50 -1.49 -3.40 13.70
N LEU A 51 -1.15 -2.21 13.18
CA LEU A 51 -0.70 -2.01 11.80
C LEU A 51 0.79 -2.33 11.58
N SER A 52 1.41 -3.10 12.48
CA SER A 52 2.86 -3.34 12.55
C SER A 52 3.41 -4.08 11.33
N VAL A 53 2.59 -4.91 10.67
CA VAL A 53 2.95 -5.59 9.41
C VAL A 53 2.44 -4.81 8.20
N TYR A 54 1.27 -4.18 8.32
CA TYR A 54 0.61 -3.50 7.21
C TYR A 54 1.35 -2.26 6.71
N ILE A 55 1.79 -1.39 7.64
CA ILE A 55 2.54 -0.19 7.30
C ILE A 55 3.85 -0.56 6.57
N PRO A 56 4.71 -1.45 7.10
CA PRO A 56 5.93 -1.86 6.38
C PRO A 56 5.67 -2.44 4.99
N VAL A 57 4.58 -3.20 4.78
CA VAL A 57 4.23 -3.72 3.45
C VAL A 57 3.92 -2.58 2.49
N PHE A 58 3.10 -1.60 2.87
CA PHE A 58 2.81 -0.45 2.01
C PHE A 58 4.05 0.40 1.74
N GLN A 59 4.92 0.58 2.74
CA GLN A 59 6.17 1.31 2.60
C GLN A 59 7.14 0.57 1.66
N LEU A 60 7.23 -0.75 1.75
CA LEU A 60 7.99 -1.56 0.81
C LEU A 60 7.41 -1.48 -0.61
N MET A 61 6.08 -1.49 -0.76
CA MET A 61 5.46 -1.32 -2.08
C MET A 61 5.73 0.07 -2.65
N LEU A 62 5.71 1.13 -1.83
CA LEU A 62 6.14 2.46 -2.24
C LEU A 62 7.58 2.44 -2.79
N LEU A 63 8.48 1.70 -2.15
CA LEU A 63 9.86 1.55 -2.62
C LEU A 63 9.94 0.79 -3.95
N LEU A 64 9.26 -0.35 -4.07
CA LEU A 64 9.38 -1.24 -5.23
C LEU A 64 8.67 -0.68 -6.47
N VAL A 65 7.49 -0.13 -6.25
CA VAL A 65 6.52 0.23 -7.29
C VAL A 65 6.60 1.74 -7.60
N ASN A 66 7.00 2.56 -6.63
CA ASN A 66 7.16 4.01 -6.74
C ASN A 66 5.89 4.69 -7.26
N TYR A 67 4.90 4.82 -6.38
CA TYR A 67 3.59 5.38 -6.72
C TYR A 67 3.68 6.81 -7.24
N GLN A 68 2.99 7.06 -8.35
CA GLN A 68 2.99 8.33 -9.06
C GLN A 68 1.69 9.08 -8.81
N ASP A 69 0.58 8.41 -9.12
CA ASP A 69 -0.75 9.01 -9.13
C ASP A 69 -1.82 7.92 -9.13
N VAL A 70 -3.06 8.31 -8.86
CA VAL A 70 -4.23 7.45 -8.96
C VAL A 70 -5.37 8.17 -9.67
N GLU A 71 -5.93 7.49 -10.65
CA GLU A 71 -7.10 7.93 -11.39
C GLU A 71 -8.28 7.03 -11.01
N VAL A 72 -9.32 7.61 -10.42
CA VAL A 72 -10.53 6.86 -10.02
C VAL A 72 -11.55 6.95 -11.14
N HIS A 73 -11.97 5.80 -11.67
CA HIS A 73 -12.93 5.70 -12.76
C HIS A 73 -14.35 5.60 -12.24
N ASP A 74 -14.57 4.72 -11.27
CA ASP A 74 -15.88 4.44 -10.70
C ASP A 74 -15.76 4.13 -9.22
N LEU A 75 -16.81 4.45 -8.49
CA LEU A 75 -16.94 4.17 -7.06
C LEU A 75 -18.40 3.84 -6.76
N VAL A 76 -18.62 2.70 -6.12
CA VAL A 76 -19.93 2.26 -5.65
C VAL A 76 -19.83 1.94 -4.16
N TYR A 77 -20.79 2.44 -3.39
CA TYR A 77 -20.89 2.16 -1.95
C TYR A 77 -22.23 1.51 -1.63
N ASP A 78 -22.19 0.35 -0.98
CA ASP A 78 -23.34 -0.35 -0.41
C ASP A 78 -23.36 -0.09 1.10
N GLU A 79 -24.21 0.84 1.53
CA GLU A 79 -24.35 1.24 2.93
C GLU A 79 -24.83 0.08 3.81
N LYS A 80 -25.69 -0.80 3.30
CA LYS A 80 -26.22 -1.94 4.07
C LYS A 80 -25.14 -2.96 4.40
N LYS A 81 -24.19 -3.14 3.48
CA LYS A 81 -23.04 -4.04 3.66
C LYS A 81 -21.80 -3.35 4.21
N ASN A 82 -21.83 -2.03 4.34
CA ASN A 82 -20.66 -1.20 4.66
C ASN A 82 -19.45 -1.55 3.76
N LEU A 83 -19.72 -1.70 2.46
CA LEU A 83 -18.77 -2.17 1.45
C LEU A 83 -18.66 -1.12 0.34
N MET A 84 -17.43 -0.81 -0.07
CA MET A 84 -17.18 0.03 -1.23
C MET A 84 -16.35 -0.72 -2.26
N VAL A 85 -16.70 -0.53 -3.52
CA VAL A 85 -15.95 -1.04 -4.66
C VAL A 85 -15.48 0.14 -5.49
N ILE A 86 -14.19 0.16 -5.80
CA ILE A 86 -13.54 1.27 -6.50
C ILE A 86 -12.81 0.71 -7.72
N ARG A 87 -13.14 1.21 -8.91
CA ARG A 87 -12.35 0.96 -10.12
C ARG A 87 -11.37 2.12 -10.30
N MET A 88 -10.08 1.82 -10.35
CA MET A 88 -9.04 2.85 -10.46
C MET A 88 -7.86 2.40 -11.32
N THR A 89 -7.08 3.36 -11.81
CA THR A 89 -5.76 3.13 -12.40
C THR A 89 -4.72 3.78 -11.51
N VAL A 90 -3.84 2.95 -10.94
CA VAL A 90 -2.67 3.38 -10.17
C VAL A 90 -1.48 3.48 -11.11
N ARG A 91 -0.92 4.68 -11.23
CA ARG A 91 0.26 4.96 -12.05
C ARG A 91 1.51 4.76 -11.20
N THR A 92 2.46 4.00 -11.72
CA THR A 92 3.64 3.55 -10.98
C THR A 92 4.89 3.69 -11.84
N LYS A 93 6.05 3.83 -11.22
CA LYS A 93 7.33 3.94 -11.94
C LYS A 93 8.40 3.10 -11.27
N PRO A 94 8.31 1.76 -11.38
CA PRO A 94 9.22 0.86 -10.68
C PRO A 94 10.68 1.21 -10.98
N TRP A 95 11.52 1.13 -9.96
CA TRP A 95 12.92 1.54 -10.06
C TRP A 95 13.74 0.71 -11.06
N ILE A 96 13.31 -0.52 -11.36
CA ILE A 96 13.88 -1.40 -12.40
C ILE A 96 13.54 -0.95 -13.82
N PHE A 97 12.47 -0.18 -14.01
CA PHE A 97 11.96 0.26 -15.31
C PHE A 97 11.89 1.79 -15.38
N ARG A 98 13.01 2.47 -15.13
CA ARG A 98 13.06 3.94 -14.96
C ARG A 98 12.57 4.75 -16.17
N TRP A 99 12.60 4.17 -17.36
CA TRP A 99 12.14 4.80 -18.60
C TRP A 99 10.64 4.66 -18.84
N ARG A 100 9.90 3.93 -18.00
CA ARG A 100 8.50 3.58 -18.25
C ARG A 100 7.62 3.80 -17.02
N THR A 101 6.53 4.54 -17.21
CA THR A 101 5.40 4.54 -16.28
C THR A 101 4.52 3.34 -16.58
N LEU A 102 4.13 2.60 -15.55
CA LEU A 102 3.20 1.49 -15.64
C LEU A 102 1.85 1.92 -15.08
N ASN A 103 0.78 1.59 -15.80
CA ASN A 103 -0.59 1.85 -15.38
C ASN A 103 -1.21 0.52 -14.95
N LEU A 104 -1.50 0.42 -13.65
CA LEU A 104 -2.11 -0.76 -13.03
C LEU A 104 -3.59 -0.47 -12.82
N THR A 105 -4.46 -1.10 -13.61
CA THR A 105 -5.91 -0.96 -13.43
C THR A 105 -6.38 -2.01 -12.43
N LEU A 106 -7.10 -1.54 -11.42
CA LEU A 106 -7.52 -2.29 -10.25
C LEU A 106 -9.03 -2.12 -10.04
N LEU A 107 -9.65 -3.18 -9.55
CA LEU A 107 -10.90 -3.16 -8.82
C LEU A 107 -10.55 -3.43 -7.36
N THR A 108 -10.78 -2.45 -6.50
CA THR A 108 -10.49 -2.55 -5.06
C THR A 108 -11.80 -2.61 -4.29
N GLU A 109 -11.94 -3.62 -3.45
CA GLU A 109 -13.02 -3.75 -2.48
C GLU A 109 -12.53 -3.33 -1.10
N LEU A 110 -13.29 -2.45 -0.45
CA LEU A 110 -13.06 -1.96 0.90
C LEU A 110 -14.26 -2.30 1.78
N GLU A 111 -14.07 -3.20 2.74
CA GLU A 111 -15.04 -3.42 3.82
C GLU A 111 -14.72 -2.49 4.99
N PHE A 112 -15.73 -1.80 5.50
CA PHE A 112 -15.57 -0.89 6.63
C PHE A 112 -16.10 -1.50 7.93
N ARG A 113 -15.46 -1.10 9.04
CA ARG A 113 -15.95 -1.28 10.39
C ARG A 113 -16.30 0.09 10.97
N ASP A 114 -17.45 0.16 11.61
CA ASP A 114 -17.85 1.33 12.36
C ASP A 114 -17.08 1.38 13.69
N THR A 115 -16.49 2.54 13.97
CA THR A 115 -15.73 2.83 15.17
C THR A 115 -16.25 4.13 15.77
N VAL A 116 -16.35 4.22 17.09
CA VAL A 116 -16.79 5.46 17.74
C VAL A 116 -15.54 6.28 18.06
N ASP A 117 -15.52 7.53 17.61
CA ASP A 117 -14.49 8.47 18.02
C ASP A 117 -14.74 8.92 19.46
N GLU A 118 -13.82 8.61 20.37
CA GLU A 118 -13.94 8.91 21.79
C GLU A 118 -14.03 10.42 22.07
N ASN A 119 -13.47 11.26 21.19
CA ASN A 119 -13.45 12.71 21.38
C ASN A 119 -14.72 13.41 20.89
N SER A 120 -15.29 12.95 19.77
CA SER A 120 -16.45 13.59 19.14
C SER A 120 -17.76 12.82 19.32
N GLY A 121 -17.70 11.57 19.80
CA GLY A 121 -18.84 10.65 19.90
C GLY A 121 -19.40 10.20 18.55
N LYS A 122 -18.79 10.62 17.44
CA LYS A 122 -19.28 10.30 16.09
C LYS A 122 -18.88 8.89 15.68
N VAL A 123 -19.72 8.26 14.87
CA VAL A 123 -19.40 6.99 14.22
C VAL A 123 -18.53 7.27 13.00
N LEU A 124 -17.31 6.73 13.02
CA LEU A 124 -16.34 6.77 11.93
C LEU A 124 -16.19 5.38 11.32
N LYS A 125 -16.29 5.31 10.00
CA LYS A 125 -15.97 4.13 9.21
C LYS A 125 -14.47 4.03 9.00
N LYS A 126 -13.87 2.92 9.41
CA LYS A 126 -12.46 2.56 9.16
C LYS A 126 -12.39 1.32 8.28
N ILE A 127 -11.42 1.28 7.37
CA ILE A 127 -11.20 0.16 6.46
C ILE A 127 -10.69 -1.03 7.27
N LYS A 128 -11.42 -2.14 7.20
CA LYS A 128 -11.15 -3.38 7.92
C LYS A 128 -10.65 -4.48 6.99
N VAL A 129 -11.15 -4.53 5.77
CA VAL A 129 -10.62 -5.42 4.74
C VAL A 129 -10.41 -4.64 3.46
N GLN A 130 -9.24 -4.82 2.84
CA GLN A 130 -8.95 -4.35 1.49
C GLN A 130 -8.62 -5.55 0.61
N ARG A 131 -9.33 -5.69 -0.52
CA ARG A 131 -9.03 -6.68 -1.55
C ARG A 131 -8.82 -5.99 -2.88
N ASP A 132 -7.68 -6.26 -3.50
CA ASP A 132 -7.29 -5.64 -4.76
C ASP A 132 -7.24 -6.69 -5.86
N TYR A 133 -8.05 -6.47 -6.90
CA TYR A 133 -8.16 -7.33 -8.08
C TYR A 133 -7.67 -6.56 -9.30
N PHE A 134 -6.72 -7.10 -10.05
CA PHE A 134 -6.24 -6.42 -11.25
C PHE A 134 -7.20 -6.64 -12.42
N LEU A 135 -7.71 -5.54 -12.98
CA LEU A 135 -8.48 -5.56 -14.22
C LEU A 135 -7.49 -5.49 -15.38
N ARG A 136 -7.29 -6.63 -16.07
CA ARG A 136 -6.41 -6.86 -17.24
C ARG A 136 -5.55 -5.66 -17.68
N SER A 137 -4.25 -5.72 -17.39
CA SER A 137 -3.26 -4.86 -18.05
C SER A 137 -2.72 -5.53 -19.32
N PRO A 138 -2.79 -4.91 -20.52
CA PRO A 138 -2.20 -5.43 -21.75
C PRO A 138 -0.68 -5.71 -21.66
N LEU A 139 0.00 -5.13 -20.66
CA LEU A 139 1.43 -5.34 -20.41
C LEU A 139 1.76 -6.61 -19.62
N LEU A 140 0.86 -7.05 -18.73
CA LEU A 140 1.07 -8.27 -17.95
C LEU A 140 0.93 -9.51 -18.84
N GLN A 141 0.22 -9.40 -19.97
CA GLN A 141 0.14 -10.41 -21.04
C GLN A 141 1.42 -10.52 -21.87
N LEU A 142 2.34 -9.55 -21.82
CA LEU A 142 3.61 -9.59 -22.58
C LEU A 142 4.72 -10.38 -21.89
N ILE A 143 4.50 -10.87 -20.66
CA ILE A 143 5.46 -11.68 -19.91
C ILE A 143 4.86 -13.09 -19.79
N PRO A 144 5.27 -14.07 -20.62
CA PRO A 144 4.61 -15.37 -20.75
C PRO A 144 4.43 -16.12 -19.43
N VAL A 145 5.42 -16.01 -18.54
CA VAL A 145 5.42 -16.68 -17.22
C VAL A 145 4.44 -16.02 -16.23
N VAL A 146 4.26 -14.71 -16.32
CA VAL A 146 3.38 -13.95 -15.42
C VAL A 146 1.93 -13.98 -15.90
N GLY A 147 1.71 -14.10 -17.22
CA GLY A 147 0.38 -14.26 -17.81
C GLY A 147 -0.34 -15.53 -17.37
N ASP A 148 0.34 -16.68 -17.36
CA ASP A 148 -0.26 -17.96 -16.93
C ASP A 148 -0.47 -18.04 -15.41
N LEU A 149 0.38 -17.35 -14.63
CA LEU A 149 0.13 -17.11 -13.20
C LEU A 149 -1.12 -16.22 -12.99
N TYR A 150 -1.42 -15.34 -13.96
CA TYR A 150 -2.52 -14.37 -13.95
C TYR A 150 -3.93 -14.96 -14.01
N ASP A 151 -4.10 -16.09 -14.68
CA ASP A 151 -5.41 -16.69 -14.89
C ASP A 151 -5.83 -17.69 -13.79
N SER A 152 -5.07 -17.82 -12.69
CA SER A 152 -5.37 -18.78 -11.60
C SER A 152 -5.41 -18.13 -10.22
N ASP A 153 -6.62 -17.91 -9.71
CA ASP A 153 -6.89 -17.38 -8.36
C ASP A 153 -6.17 -18.16 -7.25
N LYS A 154 -6.00 -19.49 -7.43
CA LYS A 154 -5.30 -20.35 -6.46
C LYS A 154 -3.78 -20.14 -6.48
N LEU A 155 -3.19 -19.95 -7.66
CA LEU A 155 -1.75 -19.66 -7.77
C LEU A 155 -1.44 -18.27 -7.21
N TRP A 156 -2.35 -17.30 -7.39
CA TRP A 156 -2.20 -15.97 -6.79
C TRP A 156 -2.22 -15.95 -5.28
N TYR A 157 -3.13 -16.71 -4.68
CA TYR A 157 -3.15 -16.85 -3.23
C TYR A 157 -1.82 -17.41 -2.69
N ILE A 158 -1.27 -18.43 -3.37
CA ILE A 158 0.01 -19.04 -3.01
C ILE A 158 1.16 -18.05 -3.20
N VAL A 159 1.21 -17.33 -4.33
CA VAL A 159 2.25 -16.32 -4.59
C VAL A 159 2.20 -15.21 -3.54
N GLY A 160 1.01 -14.70 -3.19
CA GLY A 160 0.83 -13.68 -2.17
C GLY A 160 1.24 -14.14 -0.76
N GLU A 161 0.98 -15.39 -0.39
CA GLU A 161 1.41 -15.97 0.89
C GLU A 161 2.92 -16.23 0.93
N VAL A 162 3.50 -16.74 -0.16
CA VAL A 162 4.95 -16.94 -0.29
C VAL A 162 5.68 -15.60 -0.30
N SER A 163 5.17 -14.59 -1.01
CA SER A 163 5.77 -13.27 -1.06
C SER A 163 5.66 -12.56 0.28
N THR A 164 4.54 -12.65 1.01
CA THR A 164 4.45 -12.15 2.40
C THR A 164 5.47 -12.82 3.31
N THR A 165 5.61 -14.14 3.22
CA THR A 165 6.58 -14.89 4.03
C THR A 165 8.02 -14.49 3.67
N ALA A 166 8.33 -14.36 2.37
CA ALA A 166 9.63 -13.93 1.89
C ALA A 166 9.93 -12.47 2.26
N ILE A 167 8.95 -11.57 2.18
CA ILE A 167 9.07 -10.16 2.61
C ILE A 167 9.29 -10.09 4.12
N GLY A 168 8.50 -10.82 4.90
CA GLY A 168 8.68 -10.93 6.35
C GLY A 168 10.07 -11.44 6.71
N PHE A 169 10.55 -12.47 6.00
CA PHE A 169 11.90 -13.00 6.14
C PHE A 169 12.96 -12.00 5.71
N ILE A 170 12.80 -11.30 4.59
CA ILE A 170 13.74 -10.28 4.11
C ILE A 170 13.82 -9.12 5.09
N VAL A 171 12.70 -8.64 5.62
CA VAL A 171 12.66 -7.58 6.64
C VAL A 171 13.32 -8.07 7.94
N HIS A 172 13.03 -9.29 8.35
CA HIS A 172 13.61 -9.87 9.57
C HIS A 172 15.12 -10.13 9.42
N ALA A 173 15.54 -10.72 8.30
CA ALA A 173 16.93 -10.98 7.94
C ALA A 173 17.71 -9.68 7.74
N TYR A 174 17.11 -8.65 7.13
CA TYR A 174 17.69 -7.31 7.05
C TYR A 174 17.93 -6.73 8.44
N ASN A 175 16.95 -6.86 9.34
CA ASN A 175 17.10 -6.41 10.73
C ASN A 175 18.13 -7.23 11.51
N LEU A 176 18.34 -8.50 11.20
CA LEU A 176 19.34 -9.36 11.85
C LEU A 176 20.77 -9.14 11.31
N LEU A 177 20.90 -9.09 9.98
CA LEU A 177 22.19 -9.15 9.28
C LEU A 177 22.78 -7.76 9.02
N VAL A 178 21.95 -6.72 8.92
CA VAL A 178 22.43 -5.36 8.68
C VAL A 178 22.59 -4.65 10.03
N PRO A 179 23.83 -4.33 10.45
CA PRO A 179 24.07 -3.57 11.66
C PRO A 179 23.28 -2.26 11.62
N ALA A 180 22.71 -1.84 12.74
CA ALA A 180 21.86 -0.64 12.80
C ALA A 180 22.49 0.60 12.15
N LYS A 181 23.83 0.72 12.21
CA LYS A 181 24.62 1.79 11.59
C LYS A 181 24.70 1.74 10.05
N LEU A 182 24.55 0.56 9.44
CA LEU A 182 24.61 0.34 7.99
C LEU A 182 23.23 0.23 7.33
N ARG A 183 22.16 0.13 8.13
CA ARG A 183 20.78 0.16 7.63
C ARG A 183 20.46 1.47 6.90
N GLY A 184 21.17 2.55 7.23
CA GLY A 184 21.14 3.79 6.46
C GLY A 184 21.67 3.59 5.04
N ALA A 185 22.85 3.01 4.85
CA ALA A 185 23.55 2.95 3.56
C ALA A 185 22.85 2.11 2.47
N ALA A 186 22.25 0.97 2.83
CA ALA A 186 21.43 0.21 1.88
C ALA A 186 20.20 1.04 1.47
N PHE A 187 19.55 1.66 2.44
CA PHE A 187 18.46 2.61 2.22
C PHE A 187 18.92 3.83 1.40
N GLU A 188 20.18 4.28 1.51
CA GLU A 188 20.73 5.40 0.73
C GLU A 188 20.95 5.10 -0.75
N PHE A 189 21.27 3.86 -1.10
CA PHE A 189 21.30 3.42 -2.51
C PHE A 189 19.88 3.45 -3.11
N TRP A 190 18.89 3.01 -2.32
CA TRP A 190 17.48 3.01 -2.71
C TRP A 190 16.86 4.42 -2.70
N ARG A 191 17.39 5.35 -1.88
CA ARG A 191 17.00 6.75 -1.74
C ARG A 191 17.02 7.51 -3.05
N GLU A 192 18.01 7.27 -3.91
CA GLU A 192 18.19 8.03 -5.16
C GLU A 192 17.05 7.82 -6.16
N PHE A 193 16.21 6.82 -5.93
CA PHE A 193 15.13 6.42 -6.84
C PHE A 193 13.73 6.77 -6.33
N LEU A 194 13.62 7.30 -5.11
CA LEU A 194 12.36 7.82 -4.58
C LEU A 194 12.03 9.19 -5.18
N GLN A 195 10.76 9.44 -5.45
CA GLN A 195 10.33 10.70 -6.05
C GLN A 195 10.20 11.89 -5.12
N VAL A 196 10.07 11.66 -3.83
CA VAL A 196 10.03 12.73 -2.83
C VAL A 196 11.35 12.72 -2.06
N PRO A 197 12.08 13.84 -2.02
CA PRO A 197 13.35 13.98 -1.30
C PRO A 197 13.27 13.62 0.19
N LEU A 198 14.39 13.20 0.77
CA LEU A 198 14.43 12.55 2.10
C LEU A 198 14.10 13.49 3.27
N ASN A 199 14.49 14.76 3.16
CA ASN A 199 14.09 15.82 4.09
C ASN A 199 12.56 15.98 4.18
N GLU A 200 11.84 15.64 3.11
CA GLU A 200 10.38 15.67 3.04
C GLU A 200 9.76 14.33 3.44
N GLN A 201 10.45 13.21 3.24
CA GLN A 201 9.97 11.86 3.57
C GLN A 201 9.65 11.65 5.06
N TYR A 202 10.45 12.25 5.95
CA TYR A 202 10.36 12.08 7.42
C TYR A 202 9.98 13.37 8.15
N GLY A 203 9.87 14.49 7.43
CA GLY A 203 9.80 15.83 8.01
C GLY A 203 11.18 16.34 8.43
N VAL A 204 11.32 17.67 8.44
CA VAL A 204 12.57 18.46 8.58
C VAL A 204 13.42 18.15 9.84
N SER A 205 12.97 17.29 10.76
CA SER A 205 13.54 17.13 12.09
C SER A 205 14.71 16.13 12.23
N MET A 206 14.98 15.23 11.27
CA MET A 206 16.06 14.23 11.48
C MET A 206 17.47 14.77 11.22
N TYR A 207 17.63 15.88 10.50
CA TYR A 207 18.96 16.45 10.24
C TYR A 207 19.62 17.08 11.47
N LYS A 208 18.86 17.39 12.53
CA LYS A 208 19.43 17.89 13.80
C LYS A 208 19.90 16.79 14.76
N ALA A 209 19.64 15.52 14.44
CA ALA A 209 20.04 14.40 15.30
C ALA A 209 21.31 13.68 14.81
N MET A 210 21.91 14.15 13.72
CA MET A 210 23.11 13.57 13.11
C MET A 210 24.26 14.59 12.93
N GLU A 211 24.10 15.81 13.45
CA GLU A 211 25.20 16.73 13.79
C GLU A 211 25.48 16.64 15.30
#